data_AF-A0A1I1ZB98-F1
#
_entry.id   AF-A0A1I1ZB98-F1
#
_cell.length_a   1.000
_cell.length_b   1.000
_cell.length_c   1.000
_cell.angle_alpha   90.00
_cell.angle_beta   90.00
_cell.angle_gamma   90.00
#
_symmetry.space_group_name_H-M   'P 1'
#
loop_
_entity.id
_entity.type
_entity.pdbx_description
1 polymer ?
#
loop_
_entity_poly.entity_id
_entity_poly.type
_entity_poly.pdbx_seq_one_letter_code
_entity_poly.pdbx_strand_id
1 'polypeptide(L)' 'MVLSKRLGAECLGTFWLVLGGCGSALLAAHTGGADDPAGIGLLGVSLAFGLALLSGICAFGPISGGISIRR' A
#
# COMPACT_ATOMS: atom_id res chain seq x y z
N MET A 1 -25.71 -2.42 7.55
CA MET A 1 -24.32 -2.70 7.10
C MET A 1 -23.74 -3.76 8.02
N VAL A 2 -23.24 -4.86 7.48
CA VAL A 2 -22.72 -5.98 8.27
C VAL A 2 -21.34 -5.59 8.82
N LEU A 3 -21.17 -5.58 10.14
CA LEU A 3 -19.92 -5.21 10.82
C LEU A 3 -18.72 -6.01 10.31
N SER A 4 -18.93 -7.31 10.02
CA SER A 4 -17.92 -8.21 9.46
C SER A 4 -17.35 -7.76 8.12
N LYS A 5 -18.18 -7.11 7.28
CA LYS A 5 -17.79 -6.64 5.95
C LYS A 5 -16.94 -5.37 6.03
N ARG A 6 -17.12 -4.57 7.09
CA ARG A 6 -16.29 -3.40 7.40
C ARG A 6 -14.95 -3.84 8.00
N LEU A 7 -14.96 -4.76 8.97
CA LEU A 7 -13.74 -5.33 9.54
C LEU A 7 -12.85 -5.99 8.48
N GLY A 8 -13.45 -6.77 7.57
CA GLY A 8 -12.70 -7.37 6.46
C GLY A 8 -12.04 -6.34 5.56
N ALA A 9 -12.71 -5.22 5.27
CA ALA A 9 -12.17 -4.15 4.44
C ALA A 9 -11.04 -3.36 5.13
N GLU A 10 -11.13 -3.12 6.45
CA GLU A 10 -10.06 -2.51 7.24
C GLU A 10 -8.82 -3.42 7.29
N CYS A 11 -9.00 -4.71 7.58
CA CYS A 11 -7.90 -5.67 7.65
C CYS A 11 -7.21 -5.86 6.30
N LEU A 12 -7.96 -6.02 5.21
CA LEU A 12 -7.37 -6.11 3.88
C LEU A 12 -6.70 -4.80 3.45
N GLY A 13 -7.29 -3.64 3.79
CA GLY A 13 -6.69 -2.34 3.51
C GLY A 13 -5.34 -2.16 4.21
N THR A 14 -5.26 -2.44 5.51
CA THR A 14 -4.00 -2.34 6.28
C THR A 14 -2.97 -3.38 5.81
N PHE A 15 -3.40 -4.61 5.52
CA PHE A 15 -2.51 -5.65 5.00
C PHE A 15 -1.91 -5.26 3.64
N TRP A 16 -2.74 -4.72 2.74
CA TRP A 16 -2.31 -4.25 1.42
C TRP A 16 -1.31 -3.09 1.49
N LEU A 17 -1.55 -2.18 2.42
CA LEU A 17 -0.71 -1.00 2.66
C LEU A 17 0.67 -1.38 3.23
N VAL A 18 0.71 -2.32 4.18
CA VAL A 18 1.96 -2.83 4.76
C VAL A 18 2.74 -3.68 3.76
N LEU A 19 2.08 -4.59 3.02
CA LEU A 19 2.75 -5.37 1.98
C LEU A 19 3.30 -4.49 0.86
N GLY A 20 2.53 -3.50 0.39
CA GLY A 20 2.99 -2.59 -0.66
C GLY A 20 4.12 -1.67 -0.23
N GLY A 21 4.11 -1.18 1.01
CA GLY A 21 5.14 -0.29 1.53
C GLY A 21 6.39 -1.02 2.02
N CYS A 22 6.22 -1.78 3.09
CA CYS A 22 7.32 -2.47 3.78
C CYS A 22 7.89 -3.60 2.91
N GLY A 23 7.05 -4.28 2.11
CA GLY A 23 7.49 -5.28 1.15
C GLY A 23 8.33 -4.70 0.01
N SER A 24 7.98 -3.52 -0.53
CA SER A 24 8.82 -2.83 -1.52
C SER A 24 10.16 -2.38 -0.95
N ALA A 25 10.21 -2.01 0.34
CA ALA A 25 11.48 -1.72 1.00
C ALA A 25 12.34 -2.98 1.18
N LEU A 26 11.75 -4.10 1.58
CA LEU A 26 12.46 -5.37 1.79
C LEU A 26 12.95 -6.02 0.49
N LEU A 27 12.17 -5.99 -0.59
CA LEU A 27 12.51 -6.65 -1.86
C LEU A 27 13.26 -5.74 -2.84
N ALA A 28 12.97 -4.43 -2.85
CA ALA A 28 13.40 -3.53 -3.92
C ALA A 28 14.30 -2.37 -3.47
N ALA A 29 14.43 -2.14 -2.15
CA ALA A 29 15.46 -1.24 -1.61
C ALA A 29 16.81 -1.93 -1.41
N HIS A 30 17.01 -3.14 -1.96
CA HIS A 30 18.35 -3.70 -2.13
C HIS A 30 19.13 -2.81 -3.10
N THR A 31 19.76 -1.78 -2.55
CA THR A 31 20.71 -0.91 -3.23
C THR A 31 21.96 -1.76 -3.47
N GLY A 32 22.05 -2.35 -4.66
CA GLY A 32 23.26 -3.00 -5.12
C GLY A 32 24.45 -2.05 -4.95
N GLY A 33 25.54 -2.56 -4.37
CA GLY A 33 26.82 -1.87 -4.48
C GLY A 33 27.26 -1.79 -5.94
N ALA A 34 27.96 -0.72 -6.29
CA ALA A 34 28.74 -0.35 -7.49
C ALA A 34 28.43 -0.95 -8.90
N ASP A 35 27.97 -2.20 -9.02
CA ASP A 35 27.89 -2.97 -10.28
C ASP A 35 26.46 -3.42 -10.67
N ASP A 36 25.46 -3.27 -9.79
CA ASP A 36 24.05 -3.65 -10.06
C ASP A 36 23.06 -2.50 -9.78
N PRO A 37 22.64 -1.73 -10.80
CA PRO A 37 21.73 -0.58 -10.63
C PRO A 37 20.25 -0.98 -10.44
N ALA A 38 19.93 -2.25 -10.19
CA ALA A 38 18.57 -2.80 -10.21
C ALA A 38 17.75 -2.57 -8.93
N GLY A 39 18.06 -1.52 -8.15
CA GLY A 39 17.30 -1.13 -6.96
C GLY A 39 16.62 0.22 -7.16
N ILE A 40 15.30 0.31 -6.94
CA ILE A 40 14.52 1.55 -7.07
C ILE A 40 14.85 2.60 -5.97
N GLY A 41 15.63 2.19 -4.96
CA GLY A 41 16.07 3.03 -3.84
C GLY A 41 14.92 3.54 -2.97
N LEU A 42 15.25 4.47 -2.05
CA LEU A 42 14.27 5.09 -1.14
C LEU A 42 13.16 5.84 -1.90
N LEU A 43 13.48 6.37 -3.09
CA LEU A 43 12.55 7.13 -3.91
C LEU A 43 11.43 6.24 -4.47
N GLY A 44 11.75 5.04 -4.95
CA GLY A 44 10.72 4.09 -5.40
C GLY A 44 9.91 3.47 -4.26
N VAL A 45 10.50 3.29 -3.07
CA VAL A 45 9.74 2.87 -1.87
C VAL A 45 8.66 3.91 -1.51
N SER A 46 8.99 5.19 -1.52
CA SER A 46 8.00 6.25 -1.22
C SER A 46 6.89 6.31 -2.28
N LEU A 47 7.21 6.05 -3.54
CA LEU A 47 6.24 6.04 -4.64
C LEU A 47 5.32 4.80 -4.59
N ALA A 48 5.86 3.64 -4.23
CA ALA A 48 5.10 2.41 -3.99
C ALA A 48 4.13 2.55 -2.80
N PHE A 49 4.58 3.20 -1.72
CA PHE A 49 3.73 3.50 -0.56
C PHE A 49 2.53 4.40 -0.95
N GLY A 50 2.79 5.44 -1.75
CA GLY A 50 1.74 6.32 -2.26
C GLY A 50 0.74 5.63 -3.18
N LEU A 51 1.20 4.77 -4.10
CA LEU A 51 0.32 4.01 -5.00
C LEU A 51 -0.48 2.92 -4.25
N ALA A 52 0.10 2.27 -3.24
CA ALA A 52 -0.60 1.31 -2.41
C ALA A 52 -1.74 1.98 -1.60
N LEU A 53 -1.49 3.19 -1.09
CA LEU A 53 -2.51 4.02 -0.45
C LEU A 53 -3.63 4.38 -1.42
N LEU A 54 -3.31 4.88 -2.62
CA LEU A 54 -4.30 5.25 -3.63
C LEU A 54 -5.16 4.05 -4.06
N SER A 55 -4.54 2.89 -4.22
CA SER A 55 -5.21 1.63 -4.53
C SER A 55 -6.15 1.19 -3.42
N GLY A 56 -5.70 1.24 -2.16
CA GLY A 56 -6.53 0.93 -1.00
C GLY A 56 -7.74 1.86 -0.87
N ILE A 57 -7.55 3.15 -1.16
CA ILE A 57 -8.61 4.16 -1.20
C ILE A 57 -9.64 3.87 -2.30
N CYS A 58 -9.20 3.55 -3.52
CA CYS A 58 -10.09 3.21 -4.63
C CYS A 58 -10.83 1.88 -4.43
N ALA A 59 -10.20 0.89 -3.80
CA ALA A 59 -10.79 -0.45 -3.63
C ALA A 59 -11.68 -0.56 -2.38
N PHE A 60 -11.28 0.02 -1.25
CA PHE A 60 -11.97 -0.14 0.03
C PHE A 60 -12.79 1.08 0.46
N GLY A 61 -12.65 2.22 -0.23
CA GLY A 61 -13.42 3.44 0.01
C GLY A 61 -14.95 3.26 0.06
N PRO A 62 -15.58 2.59 -0.93
CA PRO A 62 -17.04 2.38 -0.94
C PRO A 62 -17.53 1.32 0.06
N ILE A 63 -16.63 0.53 0.67
CA ILE A 63 -16.97 -0.64 1.48
C ILE A 63 -16.75 -0.37 2.98
N SER A 64 -15.63 0.27 3.34
CA SER A 64 -15.24 0.54 4.73
C SER A 64 -15.57 1.96 5.21
N GLY A 65 -15.59 2.93 4.30
CA GLY A 65 -15.73 4.35 4.63
C GLY A 65 -14.42 5.03 5.08
N GLY A 66 -13.27 4.36 4.97
CA GLY A 66 -11.94 4.91 5.31
C GLY A 66 -11.51 6.12 4.46
N ILE A 67 -12.24 6.40 3.37
CA ILE A 67 -12.07 7.62 2.56
C ILE A 67 -13.44 8.04 1.99
N SER A 68 -14.30 8.58 2.85
CA SER A 68 -15.58 9.15 2.44
C SER A 68 -15.37 10.42 1.59
N ILE A 69 -15.01 10.28 0.31
CA ILE A 69 -14.97 11.35 -0.70
C ILE A 69 -16.38 11.65 -1.30
N ARG A 70 -17.43 10.99 -0.78
CA ARG A 70 -18.83 11.20 -1.18
C ARG A 70 -19.67 11.49 0.07
N ARG A 71 -19.57 12.72 0.56
CA ARG A 71 -20.69 13.47 1.11
C ARG A 71 -20.61 14.90 0.60
#